data_AF-A0A942Z581-F1
#
_entry.id   AF-A0A942Z581-F1
#
_cell.length_a   1.000
_cell.length_b   1.000
_cell.length_c   1.000
_cell.angle_alpha   90.00
_cell.angle_beta   90.00
_cell.angle_gamma   90.00
#
_symmetry.space_group_name_H-M   'P 1'
#
loop_
_entity.id
_entity.type
_entity.pdbx_description
1 polymer ?
#
loop_
_entity_poly.entity_id
_entity_poly.type
_entity_poly.pdbx_seq_one_letter_code
_entity_poly.pdbx_strand_id
1 'polypeptide(L)'
;MRNFFYKLTMIPKFLKDSDVAIPKKLLIIFAIAYTISPIDIIPDPIILVGWIDDIVLLLYSWTKLSEYLEKYIPKKKNVIKFRKKDIIEDVDYEIEDKE
;
A
#
# COMPACT_ATOMS: atom_id res chain seq x y z
N MET A 1 -14.96 0.14 9.82
CA MET A 1 -14.66 -1.27 10.22
C MET A 1 -14.79 -2.31 9.10
N ARG A 2 -15.64 -2.11 8.06
CA ARG A 2 -15.84 -3.09 6.96
C ARG A 2 -14.58 -3.45 6.12
N ASN A 3 -13.52 -2.65 6.19
CA ASN A 3 -12.31 -2.82 5.37
C ASN A 3 -11.30 -3.83 5.95
N PHE A 4 -11.43 -4.20 7.24
CA PHE A 4 -10.47 -5.09 7.89
C PHE A 4 -10.67 -6.54 7.46
N PHE A 5 -11.90 -7.05 7.57
CA PHE A 5 -12.26 -8.41 7.16
C PHE A 5 -12.04 -8.66 5.66
N TYR A 6 -12.23 -7.63 4.81
CA TYR A 6 -11.96 -7.72 3.38
C TYR A 6 -10.46 -7.88 3.05
N LYS A 7 -9.57 -7.37 3.89
CA LYS A 7 -8.12 -7.59 3.73
C LYS A 7 -7.71 -9.00 4.17
N LEU A 8 -8.37 -9.53 5.19
CA LEU A 8 -8.11 -10.88 5.71
C LEU A 8 -8.36 -11.97 4.65
N THR A 9 -9.40 -11.79 3.83
CA THR A 9 -9.73 -12.74 2.74
C THR A 9 -8.71 -12.74 1.59
N MET A 10 -7.86 -11.72 1.47
CA MET A 10 -6.82 -11.62 0.44
C MET A 10 -5.49 -12.27 0.83
N ILE A 11 -5.27 -12.56 2.12
CA ILE A 11 -4.07 -13.22 2.64
C ILE A 11 -3.74 -14.55 1.94
N PRO A 12 -4.69 -15.50 1.76
CA PRO A 12 -4.38 -16.76 1.07
C PRO A 12 -3.98 -16.54 -0.39
N LYS A 13 -4.56 -15.52 -1.05
CA LYS A 13 -4.22 -15.16 -2.42
C LYS A 13 -2.79 -14.60 -2.51
N PHE A 14 -2.40 -13.77 -1.55
CA PHE A 14 -1.05 -13.21 -1.44
C PHE A 14 0.03 -14.28 -1.15
N LEU A 15 -0.25 -15.26 -0.29
CA LEU A 15 0.69 -16.35 0.00
C LEU A 15 0.93 -17.26 -1.22
N LYS A 16 -0.13 -17.51 -2.01
CA LYS A 16 -0.06 -18.33 -3.22
C LYS A 16 0.58 -17.61 -4.42
N ASP A 17 0.66 -16.29 -4.37
CA ASP A 17 1.22 -15.48 -5.45
C ASP A 17 2.74 -15.64 -5.55
N SER A 18 3.23 -16.18 -6.66
CA SER A 18 4.66 -16.42 -6.90
C SER A 18 5.47 -15.15 -7.16
N ASP A 19 4.82 -14.02 -7.48
CA ASP A 19 5.50 -12.72 -7.73
C ASP A 19 5.88 -12.01 -6.42
N VAL A 20 5.34 -12.48 -5.30
CA VAL A 20 5.64 -11.93 -3.99
C VAL A 20 6.95 -12.50 -3.46
N ALA A 21 7.90 -11.60 -3.18
CA ALA A 21 9.18 -11.94 -2.56
C ALA A 21 8.99 -12.75 -1.27
N ILE A 22 9.77 -13.84 -1.15
CA ILE A 22 9.74 -14.80 -0.04
C ILE A 22 9.79 -14.15 1.36
N PRO A 23 10.57 -13.07 1.62
CA PRO A 23 10.59 -12.41 2.94
C PRO A 23 9.23 -11.86 3.36
N LYS A 24 8.41 -11.40 2.41
CA LYS A 24 7.09 -10.83 2.69
C LYS A 24 6.07 -11.92 3.05
N LYS A 25 6.23 -13.12 2.49
CA LYS A 25 5.41 -14.29 2.85
C LYS A 25 5.77 -14.80 4.25
N LEU A 26 7.07 -14.82 4.56
CA LEU A 26 7.59 -15.20 5.87
C LEU A 26 7.00 -14.34 6.98
N LEU A 27 6.87 -13.02 6.80
CA LEU A 27 6.23 -12.14 7.80
C LEU A 27 4.82 -12.57 8.19
N ILE A 28 3.99 -12.97 7.22
CA ILE A 28 2.62 -13.42 7.50
C ILE A 28 2.64 -14.78 8.21
N ILE A 29 3.52 -15.68 7.78
CA ILE A 29 3.68 -17.00 8.40
C ILE A 29 4.16 -16.84 9.85
N PHE A 30 5.14 -15.98 10.11
CA PHE A 30 5.61 -15.66 11.45
C PHE A 30 4.53 -15.00 12.30
N ALA A 31 3.76 -14.05 11.76
CA ALA A 31 2.65 -13.44 12.47
C ALA A 31 1.57 -14.47 12.88
N ILE A 32 1.23 -15.40 11.98
CA ILE A 32 0.28 -16.50 12.29
C ILE A 32 0.90 -17.47 13.30
N ALA A 33 2.15 -17.87 13.11
CA ALA A 33 2.85 -18.79 14.01
C ALA A 33 2.97 -18.21 15.44
N TYR A 34 3.31 -16.93 15.55
CA TYR A 34 3.36 -16.19 16.81
C TYR A 34 1.98 -16.05 17.47
N THR A 35 0.92 -15.88 16.66
CA THR A 35 -0.47 -15.85 17.15
C THR A 35 -0.90 -17.20 17.72
N ILE A 36 -0.42 -18.31 17.16
CA ILE A 36 -0.79 -19.67 17.58
C ILE A 36 0.05 -20.15 18.77
N SER A 37 1.33 -19.78 18.84
CA SER A 37 2.23 -20.14 19.95
C SER A 37 3.24 -19.02 20.22
N PRO A 38 3.00 -18.16 21.24
CA PRO A 38 3.96 -17.13 21.67
C PRO A 38 5.13 -17.70 22.50
N ILE A 39 5.39 -19.00 22.37
CA ILE A 39 6.24 -19.83 23.22
C ILE A 39 7.01 -20.68 22.20
N ASP A 40 8.33 -20.57 21.98
CA ASP A 40 9.29 -21.37 22.76
C ASP A 40 10.77 -21.06 22.37
N ILE A 41 11.17 -19.77 22.29
CA ILE A 41 12.59 -19.40 22.03
C ILE A 41 13.24 -18.64 23.20
N ILE A 42 12.44 -18.00 24.06
CA ILE A 42 12.95 -17.16 25.15
C ILE A 42 12.25 -17.56 26.44
N PRO A 43 12.94 -18.17 27.42
CA PRO A 43 12.48 -18.18 28.79
C PRO A 43 12.59 -16.74 29.35
N ASP A 44 11.48 -16.18 29.82
CA ASP A 44 11.20 -14.81 30.33
C ASP A 44 12.37 -14.09 31.07
N PRO A 45 12.58 -12.74 30.95
CA PRO A 45 11.67 -11.73 31.54
C PRO A 45 11.64 -10.32 30.89
N ILE A 46 11.80 -10.15 29.57
CA ILE A 46 11.80 -8.81 28.94
C ILE A 46 10.57 -8.59 28.07
N ILE A 47 9.40 -8.50 28.72
CA ILE A 47 8.11 -8.23 28.07
C ILE A 47 8.15 -6.90 27.28
N LEU A 48 9.02 -5.95 27.62
CA LEU A 48 9.05 -4.60 27.00
C LEU A 48 9.91 -4.48 25.73
N VAL A 49 10.95 -5.30 25.56
CA VAL A 49 11.90 -5.15 24.44
C VAL A 49 11.40 -5.89 23.19
N GLY A 50 10.70 -7.02 23.36
CA GLY A 50 10.12 -7.77 22.23
C GLY A 50 9.10 -6.94 21.43
N TRP A 51 8.33 -6.09 22.11
CA TRP A 51 7.29 -5.28 21.46
C TRP A 51 7.87 -4.13 20.63
N ILE A 52 9.03 -3.60 21.04
CA ILE A 52 9.69 -2.51 20.33
C ILE A 52 10.15 -3.01 18.97
N ASP A 53 10.72 -4.20 18.90
CA ASP A 53 11.17 -4.81 17.64
C ASP A 53 9.98 -5.00 16.68
N ASP A 54 8.87 -5.56 17.16
CA ASP A 54 7.65 -5.75 16.36
C ASP A 54 7.03 -4.43 15.86
N ILE A 55 7.00 -3.39 16.70
CA ILE A 55 6.46 -2.07 16.33
C ILE A 55 7.32 -1.39 15.28
N VAL A 56 8.64 -1.43 15.44
CA VAL A 56 9.60 -0.86 14.48
C VAL A 56 9.48 -1.56 13.13
N LEU A 57 9.39 -2.90 13.14
CA LEU A 57 9.29 -3.71 11.94
C LEU A 57 7.92 -3.52 11.24
N LEU A 58 6.84 -3.33 12.01
CA LEU A 58 5.51 -2.95 11.50
C LEU A 58 5.53 -1.57 10.85
N LEU A 59 6.07 -0.54 11.51
CA LEU A 59 6.16 0.82 10.94
C LEU A 59 7.00 0.83 9.67
N TYR A 60 8.15 0.15 9.69
CA TYR A 60 9.04 0.06 8.54
C TYR A 60 8.37 -0.66 7.37
N SER A 61 7.73 -1.80 7.63
CA SER A 61 7.00 -2.55 6.61
C SER A 61 5.81 -1.74 6.07
N TRP A 62 5.10 -1.01 6.93
CA TRP A 62 3.94 -0.20 6.55
C TRP A 62 4.33 0.99 5.67
N THR A 63 5.42 1.70 5.99
CA THR A 63 5.91 2.82 5.18
C THR A 63 6.33 2.33 3.79
N LYS A 64 7.11 1.24 3.72
CA LYS A 64 7.51 0.66 2.43
C LYS A 64 6.32 0.15 1.63
N LEU A 65 5.38 -0.54 2.27
CA LEU A 65 4.19 -1.06 1.60
C LEU A 65 3.30 0.08 1.09
N SER A 66 3.18 1.18 1.83
CA SER A 66 2.42 2.36 1.42
C SER A 66 3.03 3.02 0.18
N GLU A 67 4.36 3.12 0.12
CA GLU A 67 5.10 3.63 -1.04
C GLU A 67 4.83 2.78 -2.30
N TYR A 68 4.83 1.45 -2.15
CA TYR A 68 4.49 0.56 -3.27
C TYR A 68 3.02 0.65 -3.68
N LEU A 69 2.10 0.74 -2.71
CA LEU A 69 0.66 0.82 -2.95
C LEU A 69 0.24 2.14 -3.59
N GLU A 70 0.95 3.24 -3.33
CA GLU A 70 0.69 4.54 -3.96
C GLU A 70 0.79 4.48 -5.49
N LYS A 71 1.59 3.55 -6.03
CA LYS A 71 1.68 3.28 -7.47
C LYS A 71 0.43 2.60 -8.05
N TYR A 72 -0.30 1.85 -7.23
CA TYR A 72 -1.50 1.11 -7.63
C TYR A 72 -2.80 1.84 -7.26
N ILE A 73 -2.74 2.81 -6.36
CA ILE A 73 -3.85 3.73 -6.14
C ILE A 73 -3.92 4.63 -7.37
N PRO A 74 -4.98 4.54 -8.19
CA PRO A 74 -5.14 5.47 -9.30
C PRO A 74 -5.23 6.86 -8.68
N LYS A 75 -4.17 7.68 -8.85
CA LYS A 75 -4.20 9.09 -8.48
C LYS A 75 -5.46 9.64 -9.13
N LYS A 76 -6.43 10.04 -8.30
CA LYS A 76 -7.65 10.67 -8.77
C LYS A 76 -7.18 11.90 -9.52
N LYS A 77 -7.07 11.81 -10.85
CA LYS A 77 -6.77 12.97 -11.68
C LYS A 77 -7.83 13.96 -11.26
N ASN A 78 -7.41 15.09 -10.70
CA ASN A 78 -8.24 16.28 -10.72
C ASN A 78 -8.39 16.60 -12.21
N VAL A 79 -9.31 15.91 -12.87
CA VAL A 79 -9.90 16.38 -14.12
C VAL A 79 -10.54 17.69 -13.71
N ILE A 80 -9.79 18.77 -13.92
CA ILE A 80 -10.34 20.11 -13.96
C ILE A 80 -11.51 19.98 -14.93
N LYS A 81 -12.74 19.95 -14.38
CA LYS A 81 -13.94 19.96 -15.20
C LYS A 81 -14.00 21.35 -15.80
N PHE A 82 -13.36 21.56 -16.95
CA PHE A 82 -13.58 22.74 -17.76
C PHE A 82 -15.09 22.79 -18.02
N ARG A 83 -15.75 23.81 -17.48
CA ARG A 83 -17.15 24.03 -17.82
C ARG A 83 -17.15 24.45 -19.28
N LYS A 84 -18.07 23.93 -20.08
CA LYS A 84 -18.21 24.26 -21.50
C LYS A 84 -18.28 25.78 -21.76
N LYS A 85 -18.69 26.57 -20.76
CA LYS A 85 -18.72 28.04 -20.80
C LYS A 85 -17.33 28.69 -20.85
N ASP A 86 -16.28 27.99 -20.41
CA ASP A 86 -14.91 28.50 -20.35
C ASP A 86 -14.12 28.20 -21.65
N ILE A 87 -14.76 27.55 -22.63
CA ILE A 87 -14.16 27.21 -23.93
C ILE A 87 -14.67 28.24 -24.96
N ILE A 88 -13.76 29.06 -25.47
CA ILE A 88 -14.06 30.02 -26.55
C ILE A 88 -13.76 29.29 -27.87
N GLU A 89 -14.81 28.86 -28.57
CA GLU A 89 -14.72 28.07 -29.81
C GLU A 89 -14.55 28.96 -31.07
N ASP A 90 -14.79 30.26 -30.95
CA ASP A 90 -14.93 31.19 -32.08
C ASP A 90 -13.75 32.17 -32.11
N VAL A 91 -12.53 31.64 -32.17
CA VAL A 91 -11.32 32.46 -32.34
C VAL A 91 -10.80 32.28 -33.76
N ASP A 92 -11.04 33.30 -34.58
CA ASP A 92 -10.43 33.42 -35.90
C ASP A 92 -8.94 33.76 -35.72
N TYR A 93 -8.08 32.93 -36.31
CA TYR A 93 -6.64 33.20 -36.36
C TYR A 93 -6.23 33.41 -37.81
N GLU A 94 -5.65 34.58 -38.08
CA GLU A 94 -5.01 34.89 -39.35
C GLU A 94 -3.55 34.41 -39.26
N ILE A 95 -3.19 33.45 -40.11
CA ILE A 95 -1.83 32.93 -40.18
C ILE A 95 -1.05 33.86 -41.10
N GLU A 96 -0.25 34.76 -40.52
CA GLU A 96 0.78 35.48 -41.26
C GLU A 96 1.96 34.55 -41.54
N ASP A 97 1.97 33.96 -42.73
CA ASP A 97 3.17 33.33 -43.27
C ASP A 97 4.21 34.43 -43.54
N LYS A 98 5.20 34.54 -42.66
CA LYS A 98 6.39 35.38 -42.90
C LYS A 98 7.37 34.57 -43.75
N GLU A 99 7.46 34.91 -45.03
CA GLU A 99 8.56 34.49 -45.93
C GLU A 99 9.93 34.95 -45.41
#